data_AF-A0A951BG04-F1
#
_entry.id   AF-A0A951BG04-F1
#
_cell.length_a   1.000
_cell.length_b   1.000
_cell.length_c   1.000
_cell.angle_alpha   90.00
_cell.angle_beta   90.00
_cell.angle_gamma   90.00
#
_symmetry.space_group_name_H-M   'P 1'
#
loop_
_entity.id
_entity.type
_entity.pdbx_description
1 polymer ?
#
loop_
_entity_poly.entity_id
_entity_poly.type
_entity_poly.pdbx_seq_one_letter_code
_entity_poly.pdbx_strand_id
1 'polypeptide(L)'
;MTLRVKALETILVEKGYVDPAALDAIVETYETKIGPRNGARLVARAWADTDFRARLLADATAAIAELGYGGRGGEHMVALENNPECHNMVVCT
;
A
#
# COMPACT_ATOMS: atom_id res chain seq x y z
N MET A 1 0.06 -15.65 22.45
CA MET A 1 -0.52 -15.84 21.10
C MET A 1 0.34 -16.72 20.20
N THR A 2 1.67 -16.76 20.38
CA THR A 2 2.62 -17.52 19.55
C THR A 2 2.27 -18.98 19.32
N LEU A 3 1.88 -19.73 20.36
CA LEU A 3 1.54 -21.15 20.22
C LEU A 3 0.30 -21.40 19.35
N ARG A 4 -0.70 -20.50 19.42
CA ARG A 4 -1.92 -20.62 18.60
C ARG A 4 -1.65 -20.33 17.13
N VAL A 5 -0.83 -19.32 16.83
CA VAL A 5 -0.43 -18.98 15.45
C VAL A 5 0.35 -20.14 14.83
N LYS A 6 1.35 -20.67 15.55
CA LYS A 6 2.14 -21.82 15.07
C LYS A 6 1.27 -23.05 14.81
N ALA A 7 0.36 -23.39 15.72
CA ALA A 7 -0.55 -24.52 15.53
C ALA A 7 -1.44 -24.36 14.28
N LEU A 8 -1.92 -23.14 14.00
CA LEU A 8 -2.71 -22.85 12.80
C LEU A 8 -1.87 -22.90 11.53
N GLU A 9 -0.67 -22.34 11.55
CA GLU A 9 0.26 -22.41 10.43
C GLU A 9 0.59 -23.86 10.07
N THR A 10 0.95 -24.69 11.05
CA THR A 10 1.25 -26.11 10.85
C THR A 10 0.11 -26.84 10.16
N ILE A 11 -1.13 -26.75 10.67
CA ILE A 11 -2.26 -27.47 10.07
C ILE A 11 -2.61 -26.95 8.67
N LEU A 12 -2.39 -25.66 8.36
CA LEU A 12 -2.66 -25.10 7.03
C LEU A 12 -1.61 -25.53 6.00
N VAL A 13 -0.35 -25.64 6.41
CA VAL A 13 0.74 -26.17 5.59
C VAL A 13 0.55 -27.67 5.34
N GLU A 14 0.24 -28.45 6.38
CA GLU A 14 -0.02 -29.90 6.25
C GLU A 14 -1.18 -30.21 5.29
N LYS A 15 -2.20 -29.33 5.25
CA LYS A 15 -3.33 -29.43 4.32
C LYS A 15 -3.02 -28.92 2.91
N GLY A 16 -1.85 -28.35 2.67
CA GLY A 16 -1.45 -27.78 1.38
C GLY A 16 -2.16 -26.47 1.02
N TYR A 17 -2.73 -25.76 1.99
CA TYR A 17 -3.40 -24.48 1.75
C TYR A 17 -2.44 -23.29 1.76
N VAL A 18 -1.29 -23.45 2.38
CA VAL A 18 -0.26 -22.40 2.49
C VAL A 18 1.07 -23.00 2.09
N ASP A 19 1.78 -22.30 1.21
CA ASP A 19 3.19 -22.52 0.94
C ASP A 19 4.02 -21.60 1.87
N PRO A 20 4.86 -22.15 2.77
CA PRO A 20 5.72 -21.35 3.63
C PRO A 20 6.61 -20.36 2.88
N ALA A 21 7.13 -20.75 1.71
CA ALA A 21 8.00 -19.86 0.92
C ALA A 21 7.23 -18.65 0.36
N ALA A 22 5.95 -18.84 0.02
CA ALA A 22 5.08 -17.74 -0.38
C ALA A 22 4.77 -16.80 0.79
N LEU A 23 4.60 -17.34 2.00
CA LEU A 23 4.38 -16.54 3.21
C LEU A 23 5.61 -15.67 3.52
N ASP A 24 6.81 -16.24 3.47
CA ASP A 24 8.07 -15.51 3.67
C ASP A 24 8.24 -14.39 2.63
N ALA A 25 7.89 -14.65 1.37
CA ALA A 25 7.94 -13.64 0.32
C ALA A 25 6.98 -12.46 0.57
N ILE A 26 5.80 -12.72 1.16
CA ILE A 26 4.86 -11.68 1.57
C ILE A 26 5.46 -10.85 2.71
N VAL A 27 6.01 -11.49 3.74
CA VAL A 27 6.64 -10.81 4.88
C VAL A 27 7.76 -9.89 4.38
N GLU A 28 8.73 -10.43 3.63
CA GLU A 28 9.85 -9.67 3.08
C GLU A 28 9.38 -8.48 2.23
N THR A 29 8.33 -8.67 1.42
CA THR A 29 7.80 -7.59 0.57
C THR A 29 7.31 -6.39 1.37
N TYR A 30 6.61 -6.62 2.48
CA TYR A 30 6.11 -5.52 3.33
C TYR A 30 7.14 -5.02 4.34
N GLU A 31 8.13 -5.83 4.71
CA GLU A 31 9.21 -5.39 5.59
C GLU A 31 10.22 -4.49 4.87
N THR A 32 10.53 -4.77 3.60
CA THR A 32 11.67 -4.11 2.93
C THR A 32 11.30 -3.33 1.68
N LYS A 33 10.24 -3.70 0.95
CA LYS A 33 9.92 -3.12 -0.36
C LYS A 33 8.75 -2.12 -0.33
N ILE A 34 7.69 -2.42 0.41
CA ILE A 34 6.48 -1.61 0.49
C ILE A 34 6.47 -0.82 1.78
N GLY A 35 6.41 0.51 1.69
CA GLY A 35 6.35 1.37 2.88
C GLY A 35 6.05 2.83 2.55
N PRO A 36 5.98 3.71 3.59
CA PRO A 36 5.55 5.10 3.44
C PRO A 36 6.47 5.95 2.54
N ARG A 37 7.70 5.47 2.27
CA ARG A 37 8.61 6.11 1.30
C ARG A 37 8.02 6.19 -0.11
N ASN A 38 7.15 5.25 -0.49
CA ASN A 38 6.46 5.29 -1.79
C ASN A 38 5.52 6.51 -1.85
N GLY A 39 4.72 6.72 -0.80
CA GLY A 39 3.84 7.89 -0.68
C GLY A 39 4.63 9.20 -0.61
N ALA A 40 5.76 9.24 0.09
CA ALA A 40 6.60 10.43 0.14
C ALA A 40 7.15 10.84 -1.24
N ARG A 41 7.59 9.86 -2.05
CA ARG A 41 8.04 10.12 -3.43
C ARG A 41 6.92 10.64 -4.31
N LEU A 42 5.72 10.07 -4.15
CA LEU A 42 4.52 10.51 -4.85
C LEU A 42 4.18 11.98 -4.54
N VAL A 43 4.14 12.33 -3.26
CA VAL A 43 3.86 13.70 -2.79
C VAL A 43 4.91 14.68 -3.31
N ALA A 44 6.20 14.33 -3.22
CA ALA A 44 7.27 15.17 -3.72
C ALA A 44 7.14 15.44 -5.23
N ARG A 45 6.76 14.42 -6.03
CA ARG A 45 6.50 14.60 -7.46
C ARG A 45 5.31 15.53 -7.70
N ALA A 46 4.21 15.36 -6.97
CA ALA A 46 3.04 16.24 -7.09
C ALA A 46 3.31 17.70 -6.72
N TRP A 47 4.28 17.97 -5.83
CA TRP A 47 4.72 19.34 -5.55
C TRP A 47 5.56 19.96 -6.67
N ALA A 48 6.39 19.16 -7.34
CA ALA A 48 7.29 19.63 -8.39
C ALA A 48 6.66 19.66 -9.79
N ASP A 49 5.61 18.85 -10.02
CA ASP A 49 4.97 18.63 -11.31
C ASP A 49 3.45 18.86 -11.19
N THR A 50 2.98 20.02 -11.66
CA THR A 50 1.57 20.41 -11.58
C THR A 50 0.66 19.55 -12.45
N ASP A 51 1.17 19.03 -13.57
CA ASP A 51 0.40 18.17 -14.47
C ASP A 51 0.21 16.78 -13.84
N PHE A 52 1.26 16.27 -13.19
CA PHE A 52 1.15 15.05 -12.39
C PHE A 52 0.19 15.23 -11.21
N ARG A 53 0.26 16.38 -10.50
CA ARG A 53 -0.71 16.70 -9.43
C ARG A 53 -2.14 16.69 -9.96
N ALA A 54 -2.41 17.28 -11.12
CA ALA A 54 -3.74 17.28 -11.72
C ALA A 54 -4.21 15.85 -12.04
N ARG A 55 -3.35 15.00 -12.62
CA ARG A 55 -3.67 13.58 -12.87
C ARG A 55 -3.92 12.81 -11.57
N LEU A 56 -3.08 13.02 -10.56
CA LEU A 56 -3.20 12.38 -9.24
C LEU A 56 -4.54 12.68 -8.56
N LEU A 57 -5.04 13.91 -8.68
CA LEU A 57 -6.33 14.29 -8.10
C LEU A 57 -7.53 13.83 -8.94
N ALA A 58 -7.34 13.63 -10.25
CA ALA A 58 -8.38 13.13 -11.14
C ALA A 58 -8.55 11.60 -11.04
N ASP A 59 -7.44 10.86 -11.06
CA ASP A 59 -7.39 9.41 -10.89
C ASP A 59 -6.09 9.02 -10.20
N ALA A 60 -6.15 8.89 -8.87
CA ALA A 60 -4.96 8.54 -8.11
C ALA A 60 -4.45 7.14 -8.40
N THR A 61 -5.34 6.20 -8.75
CA THR A 61 -4.95 4.81 -9.03
C THR A 61 -4.07 4.75 -10.28
N ALA A 62 -4.50 5.41 -11.36
CA ALA A 62 -3.70 5.51 -12.58
C ALA A 62 -2.41 6.30 -12.37
N ALA A 63 -2.46 7.41 -11.64
CA ALA A 63 -1.30 8.26 -11.43
C ALA A 63 -0.19 7.60 -10.60
N ILE A 64 -0.52 6.87 -9.53
CA ILE A 64 0.51 6.16 -8.73
C ILE A 64 1.13 5.00 -9.52
N ALA A 65 0.40 4.41 -10.47
CA ALA A 65 0.89 3.35 -11.33
C ALA A 65 1.99 3.84 -12.28
N GLU A 66 2.05 5.13 -12.64
CA GLU A 66 3.17 5.73 -13.37
C GLU A 66 4.51 5.55 -12.64
N LEU A 67 4.48 5.40 -11.31
CA LEU A 67 5.66 5.18 -10.45
C LEU A 67 5.86 3.69 -10.09
N GLY A 68 5.06 2.79 -10.66
CA GLY A 68 5.09 1.36 -10.36
C GLY A 68 4.46 0.99 -9.01
N TYR A 69 3.61 1.86 -8.45
CA TYR A 69 2.88 1.58 -7.20
C TYR A 69 1.44 1.16 -7.47
N GLY A 70 0.90 0.30 -6.60
CA GLY A 70 -0.48 -0.18 -6.68
C GLY A 70 -0.63 -1.54 -6.01
N GLY A 71 -1.75 -2.22 -6.29
CA GLY A 71 -2.02 -3.57 -5.81
C GLY A 71 -2.74 -3.61 -4.46
N ARG A 72 -2.44 -4.66 -3.68
CA ARG A 72 -3.21 -5.04 -2.49
C ARG A 72 -3.34 -3.90 -1.47
N GLY A 73 -4.57 -3.53 -1.13
CA GLY A 73 -4.88 -2.45 -0.18
C GLY A 73 -4.82 -1.04 -0.77
N GLY A 74 -4.61 -0.93 -2.08
CA GLY A 74 -4.58 0.31 -2.85
C GLY A 74 -5.12 0.12 -4.26
N GLU A 75 -6.09 -0.78 -4.43
CA GLU A 75 -6.72 -1.11 -5.71
C GLU A 75 -7.54 0.07 -6.25
N HIS A 76 -8.09 0.88 -5.36
CA HIS A 76 -8.87 2.07 -5.66
C HIS A 76 -8.41 3.22 -4.76
N MET A 77 -7.46 3.99 -5.27
CA MET A 77 -6.87 5.10 -4.54
C MET A 77 -7.61 6.40 -4.81
N VAL A 78 -7.72 7.21 -3.76
CA VAL A 78 -8.17 8.61 -3.83
C VAL A 78 -7.11 9.46 -3.12
N ALA A 79 -6.61 10.47 -3.80
CA ALA A 79 -5.71 11.45 -3.21
C ALA A 79 -6.53 12.64 -2.67
N LEU A 80 -6.32 12.99 -1.40
CA LEU A 80 -6.97 14.13 -0.75
C LEU A 80 -5.97 15.26 -0.59
N GLU A 81 -6.27 16.40 -1.20
CA GLU A 81 -5.43 17.58 -1.10
C GLU A 81 -5.81 18.45 0.10
N ASN A 82 -4.82 18.73 0.95
CA ASN A 82 -4.93 19.77 1.96
C ASN A 82 -4.74 21.16 1.33
N ASN A 83 -5.45 22.15 1.85
CA ASN A 83 -5.31 23.55 1.50
C ASN A 83 -5.52 24.43 2.76
N PRO A 84 -5.39 25.78 2.68
CA PRO A 84 -5.55 26.65 3.85
C PRO A 84 -6.92 26.55 4.56
N GLU A 85 -7.95 26.11 3.85
CA GLU A 85 -9.33 26.04 4.35
C GLU A 85 -9.72 24.62 4.80
N CYS A 86 -9.01 23.58 4.35
CA CYS A 86 -9.35 22.18 4.60
C CYS A 86 -8.12 21.31 4.89
N HIS A 87 -8.19 20.62 6.03
CA HIS A 87 -7.23 19.60 6.42
C HIS A 87 -7.90 18.23 6.45
N ASN A 88 -7.40 17.30 5.64
CA ASN A 88 -7.94 15.95 5.50
C ASN A 88 -7.27 14.98 6.47
N MET A 89 -8.04 14.04 7.01
CA MET A 89 -7.58 12.90 7.81
C MET A 89 -8.38 11.67 7.40
N VAL A 90 -7.71 10.52 7.28
CA VAL A 90 -8.34 9.25 6.87
C VAL A 90 -8.41 8.29 8.06
N VAL A 91 -9.56 7.66 8.25
CA VAL A 91 -9.79 6.65 9.30
C VAL A 91 -10.69 5.53 8.76
N CYS A 92 -10.52 4.33 9.31
CA CYS A 92 -11.48 3.24 9.21
C CYS A 92 -12.01 3.00 10.63
N THR A 93 -13.19 3.56 10.96
CA THR A 93 -13.82 3.49 12.29
C THR A 93 -14.51 2.16 12.52
#